data_AF-H3ZMB4-F1
#
_entry.id   AF-H3ZMB4-F1
#
_cell.length_a   1.000
_cell.length_b   1.000
_cell.length_c   1.000
_cell.angle_alpha   90.00
_cell.angle_beta   90.00
_cell.angle_gamma   90.00
#
_symmetry.space_group_name_H-M   'P 1'
#
loop_
_entity.id
_entity.type
_entity.pdbx_description
1 polymer ?
#
loop_
_entity_poly.entity_id
_entity_poly.type
_entity_poly.pdbx_seq_one_letter_code
_entity_poly.pdbx_strand_id
1 'polypeptide(L)'
;MKKLIFPLLLVFFFSGCLFYERAPTTDEIVEAIKKVGEYQYQAHISEIEDSRLMFIQNITGGMSLERNEGFEEWKTYSPNGELREIYRVAVFDGKYHSYRFRRDEEGVLENVTEEYPLEELVSTENTTSFLKDYFGWPLMTLSVFLKNGTAEFVGRKDELYVFTIRYNRKEEDKDYVYIWNSTGELWVNGTLPVRFLVNITTTTIESNSNRTKTAISLVELSLSYSYLTPEWIKK
;
A
#
# COMPACT_ATOMS: atom_id res chain seq x y z
N MET A 1 17.97 64.43 -40.20
CA MET A 1 17.64 63.04 -40.64
C MET A 1 18.33 62.04 -39.72
N LYS A 2 17.62 60.94 -39.37
CA LYS A 2 17.94 59.84 -38.42
C LYS A 2 17.70 60.22 -36.94
N LYS A 3 16.53 60.01 -36.32
CA LYS A 3 15.81 58.76 -35.93
C LYS A 3 16.72 57.79 -35.15
N LEU A 4 16.53 57.69 -33.82
CA LEU A 4 15.84 56.59 -33.08
C LEU A 4 16.80 55.38 -32.90
N ILE A 5 17.12 54.88 -31.70
CA ILE A 5 16.26 54.04 -30.85
C ILE A 5 16.93 53.83 -29.47
N PHE A 6 16.16 54.02 -28.42
CA PHE A 6 16.39 53.56 -27.03
C PHE A 6 16.38 52.02 -26.99
N PRO A 7 17.35 51.31 -26.39
CA PRO A 7 17.07 49.99 -25.87
C PRO A 7 16.50 50.15 -24.47
N LEU A 8 15.17 50.15 -24.43
CA LEU A 8 14.36 49.84 -23.26
C LEU A 8 14.85 48.49 -22.73
N LEU A 9 15.51 48.49 -21.58
CA LEU A 9 15.90 47.27 -20.87
C LEU A 9 14.60 46.59 -20.43
N LEU A 10 14.14 45.63 -21.22
CA LEU A 10 13.05 44.74 -20.86
C LEU A 10 13.54 43.90 -19.69
N VAL A 11 13.24 44.36 -18.47
CA VAL A 11 13.15 43.49 -17.30
C VAL A 11 12.01 42.54 -17.63
N PHE A 12 12.34 41.38 -18.18
CA PHE A 12 11.46 40.23 -18.14
C PHE A 12 11.20 39.95 -16.67
N PHE A 13 10.07 40.45 -16.19
CA PHE A 13 9.37 39.82 -15.09
C PHE A 13 9.17 38.36 -15.51
N PHE A 14 10.09 37.50 -15.12
CA PHE A 14 9.77 36.12 -14.79
C PHE A 14 8.82 36.18 -13.59
N SER A 15 7.60 36.65 -13.83
CA SER A 15 6.40 36.10 -13.25
C SER A 15 6.26 34.69 -13.80
N GLY A 16 7.27 33.85 -13.55
CA GLY A 16 7.04 32.42 -13.48
C GLY A 16 5.93 32.32 -12.47
N CYS A 17 4.75 31.96 -12.95
CA CYS A 17 3.67 31.54 -12.11
C CYS A 17 4.29 30.48 -11.19
N LEU A 18 4.66 30.89 -9.98
CA LEU A 18 4.67 30.04 -8.81
C LEU A 18 3.19 29.64 -8.66
N PHE A 19 2.73 28.76 -9.55
CA PHE A 19 1.64 27.88 -9.27
C PHE A 19 2.16 27.05 -8.11
N TYR A 20 2.02 27.60 -6.91
CA TYR A 20 1.78 26.79 -5.73
C TYR A 20 0.49 26.05 -6.08
N GLU A 21 0.65 24.92 -6.76
CA GLU A 21 -0.43 23.96 -6.92
C GLU A 21 -0.97 23.74 -5.51
N ARG A 22 -2.27 23.96 -5.36
CA ARG A 22 -2.94 23.71 -4.10
C ARG A 22 -2.74 22.23 -3.75
N ALA A 23 -2.71 21.93 -2.46
CA ALA A 23 -2.75 20.54 -2.03
C ALA A 23 -3.98 19.85 -2.66
N PRO A 24 -3.84 18.59 -3.11
CA PRO A 24 -4.97 17.82 -3.60
C PRO A 24 -5.97 17.59 -2.47
N THR A 25 -7.26 17.53 -2.79
CA THR A 25 -8.27 17.09 -1.81
C THR A 25 -8.23 15.57 -1.63
N THR A 26 -8.83 15.09 -0.54
CA THR A 26 -9.01 13.64 -0.32
C THR A 26 -9.76 12.98 -1.47
N ASP A 27 -10.79 13.64 -2.00
CA ASP A 27 -11.57 13.14 -3.12
C ASP A 27 -10.74 13.07 -4.40
N GLU A 28 -9.87 14.06 -4.65
CA GLU A 28 -8.95 14.02 -5.81
C GLU A 28 -7.96 12.88 -5.71
N ILE A 29 -7.43 12.61 -4.51
CA ILE A 29 -6.55 11.46 -4.25
C ILE A 29 -7.30 10.15 -4.49
N VAL A 30 -8.51 10.01 -3.94
CA VAL A 30 -9.35 8.82 -4.09
C VAL A 30 -9.74 8.56 -5.54
N GLU A 31 -10.09 9.61 -6.30
CA GLU A 31 -10.39 9.50 -7.73
C GLU A 31 -9.15 9.17 -8.56
N ALA A 32 -7.97 9.66 -8.17
CA ALA A 32 -6.72 9.29 -8.82
C ALA A 32 -6.40 7.80 -8.59
N ILE A 33 -6.57 7.30 -7.36
CA ILE A 33 -6.38 5.87 -7.02
C ILE A 33 -7.24 4.97 -7.91
N LYS A 34 -8.52 5.30 -8.13
CA LYS A 34 -9.44 4.50 -8.97
C LYS A 34 -8.96 4.35 -10.42
N LYS A 35 -8.16 5.31 -10.91
CA LYS A 35 -7.66 5.35 -12.29
C LYS A 35 -6.31 4.66 -12.45
N VAL A 36 -5.69 4.20 -11.37
CA VAL A 36 -4.40 3.49 -11.41
C VAL A 36 -4.60 2.15 -12.13
N GLY A 37 -3.98 2.03 -13.30
CA GLY A 37 -3.93 0.79 -14.07
C GLY A 37 -2.70 -0.05 -13.80
N GLU A 38 -1.64 0.55 -13.25
CA GLU A 38 -0.41 -0.14 -12.91
C GLU A 38 0.26 0.49 -11.68
N TYR A 39 0.87 -0.35 -10.86
CA TYR A 39 1.73 0.09 -9.75
C TYR A 39 2.53 -1.07 -9.16
N GLN A 40 3.52 -0.71 -8.35
CA GLN A 40 4.22 -1.60 -7.43
C GLN A 40 4.32 -0.97 -6.05
N TYR A 41 4.43 -1.81 -5.04
CA TYR A 41 4.65 -1.38 -3.68
C TYR A 41 5.67 -2.25 -2.96
N GLN A 42 6.23 -1.66 -1.92
CA GLN A 42 6.98 -2.35 -0.88
C GLN A 42 6.40 -1.92 0.45
N ALA A 43 6.12 -2.87 1.33
CA ALA A 43 5.67 -2.63 2.69
C ALA A 43 6.61 -3.30 3.69
N HIS A 44 6.91 -2.59 4.76
CA HIS A 44 7.58 -3.10 5.95
C HIS A 44 6.60 -3.00 7.11
N ILE A 45 6.29 -4.13 7.72
CA ILE A 45 5.33 -4.24 8.81
C ILE A 45 6.05 -4.81 10.02
N SER A 46 5.94 -4.16 11.16
CA SER A 46 6.36 -4.71 12.45
C SER A 46 5.18 -4.79 13.39
N GLU A 47 4.95 -5.95 14.01
CA GLU A 47 3.89 -6.14 14.99
C GLU A 47 4.45 -6.24 16.40
N ILE A 48 3.89 -5.46 17.31
CA ILE A 48 4.28 -5.35 18.70
C ILE A 48 3.08 -5.70 19.57
N GLU A 49 3.23 -6.67 20.46
CA GLU A 49 2.22 -7.07 21.43
C GLU A 49 2.86 -7.08 22.82
N ASP A 50 2.20 -6.49 23.83
CA ASP A 50 2.73 -6.41 25.20
C ASP A 50 4.18 -5.91 25.29
N SER A 51 4.49 -4.88 24.48
CA SER A 51 5.84 -4.30 24.33
C SER A 51 6.92 -5.25 23.77
N ARG A 52 6.53 -6.37 23.16
CA ARG A 52 7.41 -7.32 22.51
C ARG A 52 7.17 -7.31 21.01
N LEU A 53 8.25 -7.18 20.23
CA LEU A 53 8.20 -7.43 18.80
C LEU A 53 7.82 -8.90 18.58
N MET A 54 6.76 -9.13 17.81
CA MET A 54 6.24 -10.46 17.51
C MET A 54 6.79 -10.98 16.19
N PHE A 55 6.76 -10.14 15.16
CA PHE A 55 7.36 -10.44 13.86
C PHE A 55 7.65 -9.16 13.07
N ILE A 56 8.46 -9.32 12.03
CA ILE A 56 8.66 -8.34 10.96
C ILE A 56 8.20 -8.99 9.67
N GLN A 57 7.49 -8.25 8.83
CA GLN A 57 7.08 -8.71 7.51
C GLN A 57 7.50 -7.70 6.44
N ASN A 58 8.16 -8.20 5.40
CA ASN A 58 8.43 -7.43 4.19
C ASN A 58 7.51 -7.94 3.09
N ILE A 59 6.69 -7.06 2.55
CA ILE A 59 5.78 -7.36 1.44
C ILE A 59 6.26 -6.60 0.21
N THR A 60 6.31 -7.27 -0.94
CA THR A 60 6.44 -6.60 -2.23
C THR A 60 5.34 -7.09 -3.13
N GLY A 61 4.75 -6.19 -3.91
CA GLY A 61 3.68 -6.56 -4.81
C GLY A 61 3.45 -5.53 -5.88
N GLY A 62 2.46 -5.78 -6.72
CA GLY A 62 2.04 -4.86 -7.76
C GLY A 62 1.10 -5.52 -8.75
N MET A 63 0.52 -4.69 -9.61
CA MET A 63 -0.33 -5.15 -10.69
C MET A 63 -0.15 -4.30 -11.95
N SER A 64 -0.47 -4.88 -13.09
CA SER A 64 -0.67 -4.20 -14.37
C SER A 64 -1.94 -4.73 -15.02
N LEU A 65 -2.97 -3.89 -15.11
CA LEU A 65 -4.24 -4.26 -15.73
C LEU A 65 -4.12 -4.39 -17.25
N GLU A 66 -3.24 -3.61 -17.87
CA GLU A 66 -2.95 -3.72 -19.31
C GLU A 66 -2.34 -5.09 -19.65
N ARG A 67 -1.43 -5.56 -18.80
CA ARG A 67 -0.76 -6.85 -18.99
C ARG A 67 -1.53 -8.04 -18.41
N ASN A 68 -2.61 -7.79 -17.67
CA ASN A 68 -3.32 -8.78 -16.85
C ASN A 68 -2.37 -9.54 -15.90
N GLU A 69 -1.43 -8.83 -15.29
CA GLU A 69 -0.44 -9.40 -14.39
C GLU A 69 -0.59 -8.83 -12.98
N GLY A 70 -0.26 -9.64 -11.98
CA GLY A 70 -0.25 -9.25 -10.58
C GLY A 70 0.68 -10.14 -9.79
N PHE A 71 1.31 -9.63 -8.74
CA PHE A 71 2.09 -10.46 -7.85
C PHE A 71 2.12 -9.91 -6.43
N GLU A 72 2.40 -10.80 -5.49
CA GLU A 72 2.73 -10.47 -4.13
C GLU A 72 3.73 -11.47 -3.56
N GLU A 73 4.69 -10.98 -2.77
CA GLU A 73 5.64 -11.76 -1.99
C GLU A 73 5.65 -11.21 -0.57
N TRP A 74 5.37 -12.08 0.41
CA TRP A 74 5.42 -11.79 1.82
C TRP A 74 6.57 -12.60 2.40
N LYS A 75 7.44 -11.94 3.15
CA LYS A 75 8.51 -12.60 3.92
C LYS A 75 8.34 -12.22 5.37
N THR A 76 8.01 -13.21 6.20
CA THR A 76 7.83 -13.02 7.64
C THR A 76 9.07 -13.51 8.39
N TYR A 77 9.58 -12.70 9.30
CA TYR A 77 10.77 -12.94 10.10
C TYR A 77 10.42 -12.94 11.58
N SER A 78 11.08 -13.78 12.37
CA SER A 78 11.04 -13.65 13.82
C SER A 78 11.70 -12.35 14.29
N PRO A 79 11.51 -12.00 15.57
CA PRO A 79 12.18 -10.87 16.20
C PRO A 79 13.72 -10.95 16.16
N ASN A 80 14.28 -12.14 16.03
CA ASN A 80 15.72 -12.38 15.87
C ASN A 80 16.23 -12.25 14.42
N GLY A 81 15.35 -11.95 13.46
CA GLY A 81 15.69 -11.80 12.03
C GLY A 81 15.70 -13.10 11.23
N GLU A 82 15.34 -14.24 11.81
CA GLU A 82 15.25 -15.49 11.08
C GLU A 82 13.99 -15.53 10.22
N LEU A 83 14.13 -15.92 8.95
CA LEU A 83 12.99 -16.12 8.05
C LEU A 83 12.12 -17.27 8.56
N ARG A 84 10.83 -17.03 8.77
CA ARG A 84 9.86 -18.04 9.20
C ARG A 84 8.93 -18.47 8.06
N GLU A 85 8.56 -17.53 7.20
CA GLU A 85 7.57 -17.78 6.16
C GLU A 85 7.88 -17.00 4.89
N ILE A 86 7.64 -17.65 3.74
CA ILE A 86 7.51 -17.00 2.44
C ILE A 86 6.15 -17.37 1.88
N TYR A 87 5.34 -16.37 1.58
CA TYR A 87 4.13 -16.50 0.77
C TYR A 87 4.35 -15.77 -0.54
N ARG A 88 4.13 -16.43 -1.67
CA ARG A 88 4.16 -15.79 -2.99
C ARG A 88 2.93 -16.17 -3.76
N VAL A 89 2.37 -15.19 -4.44
CA VAL A 89 1.25 -15.37 -5.35
C VAL A 89 1.46 -14.51 -6.57
N ALA A 90 1.07 -15.01 -7.73
CA ALA A 90 1.13 -14.24 -8.96
C ALA A 90 0.07 -14.66 -9.96
N VAL A 91 -0.36 -13.70 -10.76
CA VAL A 91 -1.01 -13.93 -12.04
C VAL A 91 -0.06 -13.51 -13.14
N PHE A 92 0.31 -14.45 -13.99
CA PHE A 92 1.23 -14.24 -15.11
C PHE A 92 0.92 -15.24 -16.23
N ASP A 93 0.99 -14.80 -17.49
CA ASP A 93 0.72 -15.64 -18.68
C ASP A 93 -0.59 -16.47 -18.60
N GLY A 94 -1.65 -15.88 -18.04
CA GLY A 94 -2.95 -16.54 -17.90
C GLY A 94 -3.01 -17.64 -16.83
N LYS A 95 -2.01 -17.72 -15.95
CA LYS A 95 -1.94 -18.68 -14.86
C LYS A 95 -1.89 -17.98 -13.52
N TYR A 96 -2.39 -18.66 -12.50
CA TYR A 96 -2.21 -18.31 -11.10
C TYR A 96 -1.14 -19.21 -10.49
N HIS A 97 -0.11 -18.60 -9.92
CA HIS A 97 0.99 -19.26 -9.24
C HIS A 97 0.89 -18.99 -7.74
N SER A 98 1.11 -20.02 -6.93
CA SER A 98 1.16 -19.94 -5.48
C SER A 98 2.35 -20.71 -4.95
N TYR A 99 3.10 -20.10 -4.04
CA TYR A 99 4.21 -20.73 -3.33
C TYR A 99 4.13 -20.40 -1.84
N ARG A 100 4.22 -21.44 -1.02
CA ARG A 100 4.17 -21.35 0.43
C ARG A 100 5.32 -22.10 1.04
N PHE A 101 6.12 -21.40 1.83
CA PHE A 101 7.17 -21.99 2.64
C PHE A 101 7.01 -21.53 4.08
N ARG A 102 7.00 -22.46 5.02
CA ARG A 102 6.93 -22.15 6.46
C ARG A 102 7.86 -23.07 7.25
N ARG A 103 8.52 -22.51 8.24
CA ARG A 103 9.38 -23.25 9.16
C ARG A 103 9.28 -22.72 10.60
N ASP A 104 9.63 -23.57 11.55
CA ASP A 104 9.80 -23.23 12.96
C ASP A 104 11.18 -23.71 13.47
N GLU A 105 11.32 -23.81 14.78
CA GLU A 105 12.55 -24.27 15.43
C GLU A 105 12.84 -25.77 15.20
N GLU A 106 11.80 -26.56 14.92
CA GLU A 106 11.90 -28.01 14.70
C GLU A 106 12.20 -28.36 13.23
N GLY A 107 11.86 -27.47 12.29
CA GLY A 107 12.25 -27.59 10.89
C GLY A 107 11.26 -26.99 9.91
N VAL A 108 11.27 -27.50 8.67
CA VAL A 108 10.33 -27.08 7.62
C VAL A 108 8.96 -27.71 7.87
N LEU A 109 7.94 -26.87 8.05
CA LEU A 109 6.56 -27.26 8.26
C LEU A 109 5.80 -27.40 6.93
N GLU A 110 6.12 -26.52 5.98
CA GLU A 110 5.43 -26.45 4.68
C GLU A 110 6.39 -25.98 3.60
N ASN A 111 6.30 -26.61 2.42
CA ASN A 111 7.00 -26.20 1.20
C ASN A 111 6.18 -26.66 0.00
N VAL A 112 5.21 -25.85 -0.40
CA VAL A 112 4.19 -26.18 -1.41
C VAL A 112 4.29 -25.19 -2.56
N THR A 113 4.21 -25.71 -3.79
CA THR A 113 4.11 -24.92 -5.02
C THR A 113 2.91 -25.41 -5.80
N GLU A 114 2.04 -24.50 -6.20
CA GLU A 114 0.80 -24.77 -6.92
C GLU A 114 0.70 -23.84 -8.13
N GLU A 115 0.14 -24.36 -9.22
CA GLU A 115 -0.12 -23.62 -10.44
C GLU A 115 -1.49 -24.04 -10.97
N TYR A 116 -2.33 -23.06 -11.30
CA TYR A 116 -3.65 -23.29 -11.87
C TYR A 116 -3.85 -22.38 -13.09
N PRO A 117 -4.55 -22.82 -14.14
CA PRO A 117 -5.09 -21.91 -15.13
C PRO A 117 -5.93 -20.84 -14.43
N LEU A 118 -5.73 -19.56 -14.78
CA LEU A 118 -6.45 -18.46 -14.15
C LEU A 118 -7.97 -18.61 -14.34
N GLU A 119 -8.38 -19.17 -15.46
CA GLU A 119 -9.78 -19.44 -15.79
C GLU A 119 -10.51 -20.39 -14.82
N GLU A 120 -9.76 -21.23 -14.09
CA GLU A 120 -10.34 -22.09 -13.05
C GLU A 120 -10.70 -21.30 -11.78
N LEU A 121 -10.05 -20.15 -11.57
CA LEU A 121 -10.26 -19.28 -10.42
C LEU A 121 -11.24 -18.14 -10.73
N VAL A 122 -11.24 -17.66 -11.98
CA VAL A 122 -12.05 -16.52 -12.41
C VAL A 122 -12.53 -16.70 -13.85
N SER A 123 -13.72 -16.21 -14.18
CA SER A 123 -14.06 -16.08 -15.59
C SER A 123 -13.19 -15.01 -16.27
N THR A 124 -12.91 -15.17 -17.57
CA THR A 124 -12.04 -14.25 -18.32
C THR A 124 -12.49 -12.79 -18.21
N GLU A 125 -13.81 -12.54 -18.24
CA GLU A 125 -14.42 -11.20 -18.07
C GLU A 125 -14.17 -10.58 -16.69
N ASN A 126 -13.80 -11.38 -15.69
CA ASN A 126 -13.59 -10.97 -14.31
C ASN A 126 -12.11 -10.83 -13.93
N THR A 127 -11.17 -11.05 -14.86
CA THR A 127 -9.73 -10.96 -14.58
C THR A 127 -9.34 -9.59 -14.02
N THR A 128 -9.83 -8.49 -14.62
CA THR A 128 -9.53 -7.13 -14.13
C THR A 128 -10.03 -6.90 -12.71
N SER A 129 -11.24 -7.36 -12.38
CA SER A 129 -11.79 -7.23 -11.04
C SER A 129 -11.00 -8.06 -10.04
N PHE A 130 -10.66 -9.30 -10.40
CA PHE A 130 -9.82 -10.17 -9.58
C PHE A 130 -8.46 -9.53 -9.29
N LEU A 131 -7.77 -9.00 -10.31
CA LEU A 131 -6.48 -8.35 -10.12
C LEU A 131 -6.59 -7.13 -9.19
N LYS A 132 -7.64 -6.32 -9.36
CA LYS A 132 -7.89 -5.16 -8.48
C LYS A 132 -8.17 -5.59 -7.04
N ASP A 133 -9.06 -6.55 -6.84
CA ASP A 133 -9.47 -6.97 -5.51
C ASP A 133 -8.33 -7.68 -4.77
N TYR A 134 -7.56 -8.50 -5.48
CA TYR A 134 -6.51 -9.31 -4.89
C TYR A 134 -5.18 -8.55 -4.77
N PHE A 135 -4.68 -7.95 -5.86
CA PHE A 135 -3.39 -7.26 -5.89
C PHE A 135 -3.49 -5.74 -5.75
N GLY A 136 -4.69 -5.15 -5.74
CA GLY A 136 -4.93 -3.71 -5.55
C GLY A 136 -5.12 -3.28 -4.09
N TRP A 137 -5.03 -4.23 -3.15
CA TRP A 137 -5.45 -4.01 -1.76
C TRP A 137 -4.80 -2.82 -1.05
N PRO A 138 -3.50 -2.45 -1.22
CA PRO A 138 -2.93 -1.30 -0.54
C PRO A 138 -3.60 0.02 -0.93
N LEU A 139 -3.83 0.22 -2.23
CA LEU A 139 -4.49 1.40 -2.75
C LEU A 139 -5.98 1.42 -2.41
N MET A 140 -6.64 0.26 -2.41
CA MET A 140 -8.04 0.12 -1.97
C MET A 140 -8.19 0.41 -0.48
N THR A 141 -7.28 -0.10 0.36
CA THR A 141 -7.25 0.14 1.80
C THR A 141 -7.03 1.61 2.09
N LEU A 142 -6.07 2.24 1.42
CA LEU A 142 -5.85 3.68 1.53
C LEU A 142 -7.10 4.47 1.11
N SER A 143 -7.77 4.07 0.02
CA SER A 143 -9.01 4.70 -0.40
C SER A 143 -10.12 4.60 0.65
N VAL A 144 -10.23 3.46 1.35
CA VAL A 144 -11.18 3.28 2.46
C VAL A 144 -10.82 4.20 3.62
N PHE A 145 -9.53 4.31 3.97
CA PHE A 145 -9.07 5.19 5.04
C PHE A 145 -9.37 6.65 4.72
N LEU A 146 -9.13 7.09 3.49
CA LEU A 146 -9.39 8.47 3.07
C LEU A 146 -10.89 8.81 3.00
N LYS A 147 -11.74 7.85 2.62
CA LYS A 147 -13.20 8.06 2.55
C LYS A 147 -13.88 8.08 3.91
N ASN A 148 -13.40 7.23 4.84
CA ASN A 148 -14.08 6.97 6.10
C ASN A 148 -13.32 7.51 7.33
N GLY A 149 -12.13 8.06 7.12
CA GLY A 149 -11.29 8.67 8.14
C GLY A 149 -11.16 10.18 7.96
N THR A 150 -10.13 10.75 8.58
CA THR A 150 -9.73 12.15 8.41
C THR A 150 -8.34 12.21 7.79
N ALA A 151 -8.15 13.09 6.82
CA ALA A 151 -6.84 13.40 6.27
C ALA A 151 -6.67 14.92 6.23
N GLU A 152 -5.69 15.43 6.96
CA GLU A 152 -5.43 16.85 7.12
C GLU A 152 -4.11 17.20 6.45
N PHE A 153 -4.12 18.16 5.53
CA PHE A 153 -2.90 18.65 4.90
C PHE A 153 -2.03 19.36 5.94
N VAL A 154 -0.79 18.91 6.12
CA VAL A 154 0.14 19.48 7.11
C VAL A 154 1.32 20.23 6.51
N GLY A 155 1.54 20.10 5.20
CA GLY A 155 2.58 20.86 4.50
C GLY A 155 3.22 20.11 3.33
N ARG A 156 4.35 20.62 2.86
CA ARG A 156 5.16 19.97 1.82
C ARG A 156 6.52 19.54 2.37
N LYS A 157 7.01 18.41 1.91
CA LYS A 157 8.35 17.90 2.18
C LYS A 157 8.91 17.29 0.91
N ASP A 158 10.09 17.74 0.47
CA ASP A 158 10.76 17.25 -0.74
C ASP A 158 9.81 17.22 -1.96
N GLU A 159 9.12 18.34 -2.19
CA GLU A 159 8.11 18.53 -3.25
C GLU A 159 6.79 17.73 -3.09
N LEU A 160 6.69 16.81 -2.15
CA LEU A 160 5.48 16.03 -1.88
C LEU A 160 4.52 16.76 -0.95
N TYR A 161 3.21 16.62 -1.18
CA TYR A 161 2.19 17.03 -0.21
C TYR A 161 2.12 15.98 0.90
N VAL A 162 2.06 16.41 2.15
CA VAL A 162 2.01 15.54 3.32
C VAL A 162 0.69 15.74 4.04
N PHE A 163 0.03 14.64 4.36
CA PHE A 163 -1.23 14.60 5.09
C PHE A 163 -1.07 13.77 6.36
N THR A 164 -1.58 14.26 7.48
CA THR A 164 -1.80 13.42 8.65
C THR A 164 -3.12 12.70 8.48
N ILE A 165 -3.12 11.39 8.67
CA ILE A 165 -4.32 10.56 8.53
C ILE A 165 -4.73 9.93 9.86
N ARG A 166 -6.04 9.79 10.05
CA ARG A 166 -6.63 9.04 11.16
C ARG A 166 -7.81 8.23 10.65
N TYR A 167 -7.90 6.98 11.07
CA TYR A 167 -9.02 6.11 10.72
C TYR A 167 -9.33 5.20 11.90
N ASN A 168 -10.62 5.09 12.24
CA ASN A 168 -11.07 4.22 13.32
C ASN A 168 -12.14 3.28 12.79
N ARG A 169 -12.05 2.00 13.16
CA ARG A 169 -13.03 0.97 12.81
C ARG A 169 -13.36 0.17 14.06
N LYS A 170 -14.65 -0.14 14.23
CA LYS A 170 -15.12 -1.13 15.19
C LYS A 170 -15.84 -2.23 14.41
N GLU A 171 -15.51 -3.48 14.72
CA GLU A 171 -16.22 -4.66 14.23
C GLU A 171 -16.54 -5.56 15.41
N GLU A 172 -17.67 -6.24 15.34
CA GLU A 172 -18.17 -7.08 16.40
C GLU A 172 -18.73 -8.35 15.77
N ASP A 173 -18.21 -9.48 16.22
CA ASP A 173 -18.74 -10.80 15.91
C ASP A 173 -19.32 -11.44 17.18
N LYS A 174 -19.68 -12.72 17.10
CA LYS A 174 -20.32 -13.43 18.21
C LYS A 174 -19.41 -13.51 19.45
N ASP A 175 -18.10 -13.64 19.26
CA ASP A 175 -17.15 -13.99 20.31
C ASP A 175 -16.18 -12.84 20.62
N TYR A 176 -16.02 -11.88 19.71
CA TYR A 176 -15.03 -10.81 19.80
C TYR A 176 -15.55 -9.44 19.34
N VAL A 177 -15.02 -8.40 19.99
CA VAL A 177 -15.06 -7.02 19.50
C VAL A 177 -13.65 -6.61 19.08
N TYR A 178 -13.50 -6.13 17.86
CA TYR A 178 -12.25 -5.60 17.33
C TYR A 178 -12.36 -4.08 17.16
N ILE A 179 -11.36 -3.37 17.67
CA ILE A 179 -11.25 -1.92 17.55
C ILE A 179 -9.89 -1.63 16.90
N TRP A 180 -9.90 -1.03 15.72
CA TRP A 180 -8.70 -0.55 15.05
C TRP A 180 -8.65 0.97 15.12
N ASN A 181 -7.55 1.50 15.63
CA ASN A 181 -7.24 2.92 15.61
C ASN A 181 -5.95 3.11 14.80
N SER A 182 -6.06 3.72 13.63
CA SER A 182 -4.94 3.95 12.71
C SER A 182 -4.60 5.43 12.68
N THR A 183 -3.33 5.76 12.87
CA THR A 183 -2.82 7.14 12.77
C THR A 183 -1.51 7.16 12.02
N GLY A 184 -1.26 8.18 11.19
CA GLY A 184 -0.07 8.19 10.36
C GLY A 184 0.07 9.36 9.43
N GLU A 185 0.99 9.22 8.48
CA GLU A 185 1.30 10.20 7.46
C GLU A 185 1.18 9.58 6.05
N LEU A 186 0.67 10.37 5.12
CA LEU A 186 0.53 10.05 3.71
C LEU A 186 1.27 11.12 2.89
N TRP A 187 2.19 10.68 2.04
CA TRP A 187 2.88 11.54 1.07
C TRP A 187 2.28 11.34 -0.32
N VAL A 188 2.01 12.45 -0.99
CA VAL A 188 1.33 12.49 -2.27
C VAL A 188 2.15 13.33 -3.26
N ASN A 189 2.37 12.77 -4.46
CA ASN A 189 2.94 13.49 -5.60
C ASN A 189 1.81 13.85 -6.58
N GLY A 190 1.53 15.14 -6.76
CA GLY A 190 0.32 15.58 -7.46
C GLY A 190 -0.91 15.10 -6.71
N THR A 191 -1.63 14.11 -7.26
CA THR A 191 -2.78 13.43 -6.64
C THR A 191 -2.51 11.97 -6.26
N LEU A 192 -1.30 11.46 -6.53
CA LEU A 192 -0.96 10.05 -6.38
C LEU A 192 -0.17 9.76 -5.10
N PRO A 193 -0.64 8.86 -4.23
CA PRO A 193 0.09 8.36 -3.07
C PRO A 193 1.45 7.75 -3.42
N VAL A 194 2.53 8.16 -2.76
CA VAL A 194 3.87 7.59 -3.00
C VAL A 194 4.46 6.95 -1.75
N ARG A 195 4.03 7.38 -0.56
CA ARG A 195 4.47 6.80 0.71
C ARG A 195 3.36 6.87 1.75
N PHE A 196 3.32 5.87 2.61
CA PHE A 196 2.35 5.72 3.67
C PHE A 196 3.05 5.19 4.92
N LEU A 197 2.91 5.88 6.05
CA LEU A 197 3.43 5.42 7.34
C LEU A 197 2.30 5.46 8.35
N VAL A 198 1.91 4.31 8.89
CA VAL A 198 0.78 4.21 9.82
C VAL A 198 1.13 3.35 11.01
N ASN A 199 0.73 3.84 12.18
CA ASN A 199 0.61 3.06 13.39
C ASN A 199 -0.85 2.62 13.55
N ILE A 200 -1.07 1.31 13.59
CA ILE A 200 -2.37 0.67 13.77
C ILE A 200 -2.38 0.03 15.16
N THR A 201 -3.20 0.54 16.06
CA THR A 201 -3.51 -0.12 17.33
C THR A 201 -4.75 -0.96 17.15
N THR A 202 -4.64 -2.26 17.34
CA THR A 202 -5.76 -3.20 17.37
C THR A 202 -6.01 -3.63 18.81
N THR A 203 -7.24 -3.39 19.29
CA THR A 203 -7.72 -3.92 20.56
C THR A 203 -8.77 -4.99 20.28
N THR A 204 -8.53 -6.20 20.76
CA THR A 204 -9.46 -7.32 20.71
C THR A 204 -10.04 -7.54 22.10
N ILE A 205 -11.36 -7.60 22.21
CA ILE A 205 -12.09 -7.85 23.45
C ILE A 205 -12.86 -9.16 23.27
N GLU A 206 -12.58 -10.17 24.09
CA GLU A 206 -13.36 -11.40 24.16
C GLU A 206 -14.71 -11.13 24.84
N SER A 207 -15.82 -11.33 24.12
CA SER A 207 -17.17 -10.98 24.60
C SER A 207 -17.59 -11.76 25.85
N ASN A 208 -17.13 -13.01 25.99
CA ASN A 208 -17.55 -13.90 27.09
C ASN A 208 -16.72 -13.72 28.37
N SER A 209 -15.47 -13.28 28.26
CA SER A 209 -14.53 -13.17 29.37
C SER A 209 -14.16 -11.73 29.72
N ASN A 210 -14.51 -10.79 28.82
CA ASN A 210 -14.08 -9.40 28.81
C ASN A 210 -12.55 -9.25 28.89
N ARG A 211 -11.81 -10.26 28.41
CA ARG A 211 -10.35 -10.19 28.28
C ARG A 211 -10.00 -9.30 27.10
N THR A 212 -9.05 -8.42 27.33
CA THR A 212 -8.59 -7.47 26.33
C THR A 212 -7.16 -7.76 25.94
N LYS A 213 -6.89 -7.85 24.64
CA LYS A 213 -5.56 -7.95 24.06
C LYS A 213 -5.33 -6.74 23.16
N THR A 214 -4.12 -6.19 23.17
CA THR A 214 -3.75 -5.06 22.32
C THR A 214 -2.48 -5.37 21.54
N ALA A 215 -2.53 -5.14 20.24
CA ALA A 215 -1.38 -5.21 19.34
C ALA A 215 -1.20 -3.87 18.64
N ILE A 216 0.04 -3.55 18.28
CA ILE A 216 0.43 -2.36 17.54
C ILE A 216 1.17 -2.83 16.29
N SER A 217 0.65 -2.50 15.12
CA SER A 217 1.32 -2.72 13.84
C SER A 217 1.85 -1.39 13.31
N LEU A 218 3.15 -1.30 13.08
CA LEU A 218 3.75 -0.19 12.34
C LEU A 218 3.89 -0.62 10.88
N VAL A 219 3.28 0.15 9.97
CA VAL A 219 3.25 -0.13 8.54
C VAL A 219 3.93 1.01 7.80
N GLU A 220 5.04 0.71 7.14
CA GLU A 220 5.74 1.61 6.22
C GLU A 220 5.58 1.08 4.81
N LEU A 221 4.88 1.82 3.95
CA LEU A 221 4.61 1.43 2.58
C LEU A 221 5.08 2.50 1.59
N SER A 222 5.70 2.07 0.50
CA SER A 222 6.14 2.91 -0.61
C SER A 222 5.51 2.42 -1.91
N LEU A 223 5.11 3.35 -2.77
CA LEU A 223 4.41 3.09 -4.04
C LEU A 223 5.21 3.67 -5.20
N SER A 224 5.18 2.96 -6.33
CA SER A 224 5.63 3.43 -7.63
C SER A 224 4.60 3.09 -8.68
N TYR A 225 4.42 3.97 -9.66
CA TYR A 225 3.42 3.82 -10.72
C TYR A 225 4.05 3.30 -12.00
N SER A 226 4.78 2.21 -11.83
CA SER A 226 5.42 1.44 -12.88
C SER A 226 5.37 -0.02 -12.48
N TYR A 227 5.17 -0.92 -13.43
CA TYR A 227 5.12 -2.35 -13.16
C TYR A 227 6.32 -3.10 -13.74
N LEU A 228 7.01 -3.86 -12.89
CA LEU A 228 8.10 -4.74 -13.28
C LEU A 228 7.79 -6.18 -12.84
N THR A 229 7.76 -7.11 -13.78
CA THR A 229 7.61 -8.54 -13.45
C THR A 229 8.78 -8.98 -12.56
N PRO A 230 8.53 -9.57 -11.38
CA PRO A 230 9.57 -9.96 -10.45
C PRO A 230 10.40 -11.13 -10.98
N GLU A 231 11.69 -11.15 -10.63
CA GLU A 231 12.66 -12.15 -11.12
C GLU A 231 12.32 -13.59 -10.74
N TRP A 232 11.56 -13.80 -9.67
CA TRP A 232 11.17 -15.15 -9.24
C TRP A 232 10.04 -15.75 -10.09
N ILE A 233 9.32 -14.94 -10.88
CA ILE A 233 8.32 -15.43 -11.86
C ILE A 233 8.99 -15.77 -13.20
N LYS A 234 10.09 -15.10 -13.56
CA LYS A 234 10.78 -15.28 -14.84
C LYS A 234 11.58 -16.59 -14.95
N LYS A 235 11.58 -17.43 -13.91
CA LYS A 235 12.38 -18.66 -13.81
C LYS A 235 11.49 -19.87 -14.02
#